data_AF-A0AB74E5L5-F1
#
_entry.id   AF-A0AB74E5L5-F1
#
_cell.length_a   1.000
_cell.length_b   1.000
_cell.length_c   1.000
_cell.angle_alpha   90.00
_cell.angle_beta   90.00
_cell.angle_gamma   90.00
#
_symmetry.space_group_name_H-M   'P 1'
#
loop_
_entity.id
_entity.type
_entity.pdbx_description
1 polymer ?
#
loop_
_entity_poly.entity_id
_entity_poly.type
_entity_poly.pdbx_seq_one_letter_code
_entity_poly.pdbx_strand_id
1 'polypeptide(L)' 'DRGIGERELKYAKKAKYTVYFKNGKKQVVNLKSDIFTPNLFSAKDIKKIDIDVKQYTKSKKNK' A
#
# COMPACT_ATOMS: atom_id res chain seq x y z
N ASP A 1 10.48 -8.27 -5.35
CA ASP A 1 10.41 -8.64 -3.91
C ASP A 1 9.27 -9.56 -3.52
N ARG A 2 8.00 -9.30 -3.88
CA ARG A 2 6.85 -10.12 -3.42
C ARG A 2 5.94 -10.67 -4.54
N GLY A 3 6.25 -10.44 -5.81
CA GLY A 3 5.43 -10.87 -6.95
C GLY A 3 4.04 -10.23 -7.02
N ILE A 4 3.86 -9.05 -6.40
CA ILE A 4 2.59 -8.30 -6.43
C ILE A 4 2.68 -7.26 -7.55
N GLY A 5 1.90 -7.44 -8.61
CA GLY A 5 1.74 -6.48 -9.71
C GLY A 5 0.41 -5.74 -9.67
N GLU A 6 0.11 -4.97 -10.73
CA GLU A 6 -1.13 -4.19 -10.83
C GLU A 6 -2.39 -5.04 -10.69
N ARG A 7 -2.39 -6.25 -11.27
CA ARG A 7 -3.51 -7.19 -11.18
C ARG A 7 -3.76 -7.59 -9.72
N GLU A 8 -2.72 -7.99 -9.00
CA GLU A 8 -2.82 -8.40 -7.60
C GLU A 8 -3.23 -7.22 -6.70
N LEU A 9 -2.81 -5.99 -7.00
CA LEU A 9 -3.24 -4.78 -6.28
C LEU A 9 -4.71 -4.45 -6.54
N LYS A 10 -5.16 -4.52 -7.80
CA LYS A 10 -6.55 -4.27 -8.20
C LYS A 10 -7.52 -5.18 -7.46
N TYR A 11 -7.19 -6.46 -7.37
CA TYR A 11 -8.02 -7.46 -6.70
C TYR A 11 -7.70 -7.67 -5.22
N ALA A 12 -6.74 -6.93 -4.64
CA ALA A 12 -6.44 -7.05 -3.22
C ALA A 12 -7.65 -6.61 -2.36
N LYS A 13 -7.87 -7.27 -1.22
CA LYS A 13 -8.83 -6.82 -0.21
C LYS A 13 -8.45 -5.44 0.33
N LYS A 14 -7.15 -5.20 0.48
CA LYS A 14 -6.56 -3.94 0.93
C LYS A 14 -5.17 -3.79 0.33
N ALA A 15 -4.84 -2.60 -0.14
CA ALA A 15 -3.47 -2.26 -0.51
C ALA A 15 -3.22 -0.81 -0.13
N LYS A 16 -2.25 -0.56 0.75
CA LYS A 16 -1.87 0.78 1.18
C LYS A 16 -0.39 0.83 1.55
N TYR A 17 0.18 2.03 1.53
CA TYR A 17 1.41 2.30 2.25
C TYR A 17 1.18 3.40 3.29
N THR A 18 2.00 3.37 4.34
CA THR A 18 2.02 4.39 5.39
C THR A 18 3.40 5.00 5.43
N VAL A 19 3.48 6.31 5.22
CA VAL A 19 4.71 7.09 5.39
C VAL A 19 4.75 7.56 6.84
N TYR A 20 5.84 7.23 7.54
CA TYR A 20 6.11 7.72 8.88
C TYR A 20 7.17 8.79 8.76
N PHE A 21 6.86 10.02 9.19
CA PHE A 21 7.80 11.13 9.17
C PHE A 21 8.62 11.18 10.46
N LYS A 22 9.81 11.76 10.38
CA LYS A 22 10.72 11.94 11.53
C LYS A 22 10.10 12.80 12.64
N ASN A 23 9.20 13.72 12.27
CA ASN A 23 8.44 14.55 13.21
C ASN A 23 7.26 13.81 13.88
N GLY A 24 7.08 12.51 13.64
CA GLY A 24 6.01 11.70 14.23
C GLY A 24 4.68 11.70 13.47
N LYS A 25 4.51 12.57 12.46
CA LYS A 25 3.32 12.54 11.58
C LYS A 25 3.29 11.25 10.75
N LYS A 26 2.09 10.87 10.33
CA LYS A 26 1.86 9.69 9.47
C LYS A 26 0.88 10.03 8.36
N GLN A 27 1.19 9.60 7.14
CA GLN A 27 0.29 9.70 5.99
C GLN A 27 -0.01 8.30 5.45
N VAL A 28 -1.29 7.98 5.31
CA VAL A 28 -1.74 6.73 4.73
C VAL A 28 -2.17 6.99 3.29
N VAL A 29 -1.66 6.20 2.35
CA VAL A 29 -1.98 6.32 0.93
C VAL A 29 -2.56 4.99 0.43
N ASN A 30 -3.72 5.08 -0.19
CA ASN A 30 -4.41 3.93 -0.77
C ASN A 30 -3.82 3.60 -2.14
N LEU A 31 -3.30 2.39 -2.31
CA LEU A 31 -2.73 1.91 -3.57
C LEU A 31 -3.79 1.44 -4.57
N LYS A 32 -5.06 1.31 -4.14
CA LYS A 32 -6.18 0.94 -5.01
C LYS A 32 -6.93 2.14 -5.61
N SER A 33 -6.55 3.36 -5.24
CA SER A 33 -7.29 4.55 -5.64
C SER A 33 -6.94 4.93 -7.08
N ASP A 34 -7.96 5.04 -7.94
CA ASP A 34 -7.80 5.60 -9.29
C ASP A 34 -7.55 7.12 -9.26
N ILE A 35 -7.74 7.75 -8.10
CA ILE A 35 -7.43 9.16 -7.87
C ILE A 35 -5.93 9.29 -7.61
N PHE A 36 -5.23 9.82 -8.60
CA PHE A 36 -3.86 10.29 -8.43
C PHE A 36 -3.83 11.44 -7.44
N THR A 37 -3.18 11.23 -6.29
CA THR A 37 -2.82 12.31 -5.38
C THR A 37 -1.34 12.63 -5.59
N PRO A 38 -0.96 13.85 -6.02
CA PRO A 38 0.44 14.26 -6.13
C PRO A 38 1.01 14.48 -4.73
N ASN A 39 1.15 13.39 -3.98
CA ASN A 39 1.73 13.41 -2.65
C ASN A 39 3.23 13.60 -2.79
N LEU A 40 3.67 14.86 -2.86
CA LEU A 40 5.08 15.21 -2.86
C LEU A 40 5.60 15.17 -1.43
N PHE A 41 6.46 14.19 -1.14
CA PHE A 41 7.12 14.08 0.15
C PHE A 41 8.61 14.38 0.02
N SER A 42 9.13 15.18 0.95
CA SER A 42 10.57 15.33 1.13
C SER A 42 11.14 14.03 1.70
N ALA A 43 12.01 13.36 0.94
CA ALA A 43 12.65 12.12 1.37
C ALA A 43 13.46 12.28 2.68
N LYS A 44 13.98 13.50 2.93
CA LYS A 44 14.74 13.83 4.15
C LYS A 44 13.87 13.74 5.41
N ASP A 45 12.56 13.95 5.27
CA ASP A 45 11.62 13.97 6.39
C ASP A 45 11.01 12.59 6.67
N ILE A 46 11.21 11.63 5.78
CA ILE A 46 10.69 10.27 5.92
C ILE A 46 11.61 9.48 6.86
N LYS A 47 11.01 8.85 7.86
CA LYS A 47 11.67 7.92 8.78
C LYS A 47 11.59 6.48 8.27
N LYS A 48 10.41 6.06 7.81
CA LYS A 48 10.16 4.74 7.24
C LYS A 48 8.88 4.72 6.41
N ILE A 49 8.75 3.70 5.57
CA ILE A 49 7.54 3.41 4.80
C ILE A 49 7.14 1.95 5.09
N ASP A 50 5.91 1.76 5.56
CA ASP A 50 5.34 0.43 5.76
C ASP A 50 4.31 0.15 4.65
N ILE A 51 4.47 -0.96 3.92
CA ILE A 51 3.58 -1.39 2.85
C ILE A 51 2.72 -2.55 3.37
N ASP A 52 1.40 -2.41 3.27
CA ASP A 52 0.42 -3.40 3.73
C ASP A 52 -0.52 -3.77 2.57
N VAL A 53 -0.36 -4.99 2.06
CA VAL A 53 -1.21 -5.58 1.03
C VAL A 53 -1.82 -6.87 1.58
N LYS A 54 -3.16 -6.91 1.64
CA LYS A 54 -3.93 -8.08 2.03
C LYS A 54 -4.68 -8.61 0.81
N GLN A 55 -4.30 -9.80 0.36
CA GLN A 55 -5.00 -10.53 -0.69
C GLN A 55 -6.28 -11.17 -0.13
N TYR A 56 -7.26 -11.42 -1.00
CA TYR A 56 -8.31 -12.37 -0.63
C TYR A 56 -7.69 -13.75 -0.52
N THR A 57 -8.04 -14.49 0.53
CA THR A 57 -7.72 -15.91 0.60
C THR A 57 -8.49 -16.58 -0.53
N LYS A 58 -7.81 -17.26 -1.46
CA LYS A 58 -8.50 -18.19 -2.37
C LYS A 58 -9.26 -19.16 -1.47
N SER A 59 -10.60 -19.12 -1.49
CA SER A 59 -11.38 -20.20 -0.89
C SER A 59 -10.86 -21.49 -1.49
N LYS A 60 -10.44 -22.45 -0.65
CA LYS A 60 -10.14 -23.80 -1.10
C LYS A 60 -11.37 -24.28 -1.85
N LYS A 61 -11.27 -24.32 -3.18
CA LYS A 61 -12.25 -25.00 -4.01
C LYS A 61 -11.98 -26.48 -3.77
N ASN A 62 -12.60 -27.04 -2.73
CA ASN A 62 -12.66 -28.49 -2.58
C ASN A 62 -13.39 -28.98 -3.83
N LYS A 63 -12.66 -29.69 -4.70
CA LYS A 63 -13.25 -30.53 -5.74
C LYS A 63 -13.71 -31.82 -5.09
#